data_AF-A0A3S4TH65-F1
#
_entry.id   AF-A0A3S4TH65-F1
#
_cell.length_a   1.000
_cell.length_b   1.000
_cell.length_c   1.000
_cell.angle_alpha   90.00
_cell.angle_beta   90.00
_cell.angle_gamma   90.00
#
_symmetry.space_group_name_H-M   'P 1'
#
loop_
_entity.id
_entity.type
_entity.pdbx_description
1 polymer ?
#
loop_
_entity_poly.entity_id
_entity_poly.type
_entity_poly.pdbx_seq_one_letter_code
_entity_poly.pdbx_strand_id
1 'polypeptide(L)' 'MVESVYIESSVISYLTARPNRDVVITARQAITLGWWHNHRTEFELFISALVIKEISKGDEHAAQQRIR' A
#
# COMPACT_ATOMS: atom_id res chain seq x y z
N MET A 1 19.51 -2.53 15.68
CA MET A 1 18.37 -3.39 15.29
C MET A 1 17.57 -2.61 14.27
N VAL A 2 17.17 -3.22 13.17
CA VAL A 2 16.26 -2.59 12.20
C VAL A 2 14.84 -2.74 12.75
N GLU A 3 14.07 -1.67 12.80
CA GLU A 3 12.68 -1.74 13.23
C GLU A 3 11.82 -2.39 12.15
N SER A 4 10.89 -3.24 12.56
CA SER A 4 10.01 -3.94 11.63
C SER A 4 8.65 -3.22 11.57
N VAL A 5 8.12 -3.02 10.35
CA VAL A 5 6.82 -2.36 10.12
C VAL A 5 5.88 -3.31 9.39
N TYR A 6 4.71 -3.51 10.00
CA TYR A 6 3.62 -4.27 9.38
C TYR A 6 2.83 -3.39 8.41
N ILE A 7 2.58 -3.89 7.20
CA ILE A 7 1.85 -3.17 6.16
C ILE A 7 0.45 -3.78 5.98
N GLU A 8 -0.57 -2.95 6.18
CA GLU A 8 -1.98 -3.32 5.98
C GLU A 8 -2.41 -3.19 4.51
N SER A 9 -3.48 -3.90 4.13
CA SER A 9 -4.00 -3.94 2.74
C SER A 9 -4.43 -2.56 2.21
N SER A 10 -4.84 -1.65 3.09
CA SER A 10 -5.19 -0.27 2.73
C SER A 10 -4.01 0.54 2.21
N VAL A 11 -2.80 0.35 2.77
CA VAL A 11 -1.57 1.01 2.30
C VAL A 11 -1.27 0.58 0.87
N ILE A 12 -1.30 -0.72 0.59
CA ILE A 12 -1.09 -1.28 -0.76
C ILE A 12 -2.17 -0.76 -1.73
N SER A 13 -3.41 -0.64 -1.24
CA SER A 13 -4.51 -0.10 -2.04
C SER A 13 -4.26 1.36 -2.42
N TYR A 14 -3.78 2.22 -1.50
CA TYR A 14 -3.46 3.61 -1.81
C TYR A 14 -2.25 3.77 -2.74
N LEU A 15 -1.25 2.89 -2.65
CA LEU A 15 -0.09 2.88 -3.56
C LEU A 15 -0.45 2.62 -5.03
N THR A 16 -1.53 1.87 -5.26
CA THR A 16 -1.95 1.43 -6.60
C THR A 16 -3.25 2.06 -7.08
N ALA A 17 -3.89 2.86 -6.24
CA ALA A 17 -5.14 3.53 -6.57
C ALA A 17 -4.91 4.66 -7.58
N ARG A 18 -5.90 4.83 -8.47
CA ARG A 18 -5.93 6.00 -9.36
C ARG A 18 -6.16 7.28 -8.53
N PRO A 19 -5.68 8.44 -8.99
CA PRO A 19 -6.00 9.72 -8.37
C PRO A 19 -7.50 9.88 -8.17
N ASN A 20 -7.92 10.23 -6.95
CA ASN A 20 -9.33 10.42 -6.60
C ASN A 20 -9.68 11.92 -6.54
N ARG A 21 -10.94 12.28 -6.75
CA ARG A 21 -11.44 13.66 -6.57
C ARG A 21 -11.80 13.96 -5.12
N ASP A 22 -11.97 12.93 -4.29
CA ASP A 22 -12.18 13.07 -2.86
C ASP A 22 -10.87 13.50 -2.18
N VAL A 23 -10.90 14.67 -1.52
CA VAL A 23 -9.74 15.28 -0.87
C VAL A 23 -9.17 14.40 0.25
N VAL A 24 -10.02 13.70 0.99
CA VAL A 24 -9.60 12.82 2.09
C VAL A 24 -8.85 11.61 1.52
N ILE A 25 -9.37 11.01 0.45
CA ILE A 25 -8.72 9.88 -0.22
C ILE A 25 -7.38 10.32 -0.82
N THR A 26 -7.34 11.47 -1.48
CA THR A 26 -6.12 12.02 -2.07
C THR A 26 -5.07 12.34 -1.02
N ALA A 27 -5.44 12.89 0.13
CA ALA A 27 -4.52 13.12 1.24
C ALA A 27 -3.91 11.81 1.75
N ARG A 28 -4.71 10.76 1.90
CA ARG A 28 -4.21 9.43 2.30
C ARG A 28 -3.25 8.84 1.26
N GLN A 29 -3.58 8.93 -0.03
CA GLN A 29 -2.67 8.53 -1.11
C GLN A 29 -1.33 9.27 -1.04
N ALA A 30 -1.37 10.59 -0.87
CA ALA A 30 -0.18 11.42 -0.78
C ALA A 30 0.71 11.05 0.42
N ILE A 31 0.12 10.86 1.61
CA ILE A 31 0.85 10.43 2.80
C ILE A 31 1.47 9.05 2.60
N THR A 32 0.70 8.10 2.07
CA THR A 32 1.17 6.74 1.79
C THR A 32 2.33 6.74 0.80
N LEU A 33 2.23 7.48 -0.31
CA LEU A 33 3.29 7.60 -1.31
C LEU A 33 4.53 8.27 -0.72
N GLY A 34 4.35 9.36 0.04
CA GLY A 34 5.45 10.06 0.68
C GLY A 34 6.24 9.16 1.63
N TRP A 35 5.55 8.42 2.49
CA TRP A 35 6.20 7.46 3.38
C TRP A 35 6.87 6.32 2.60
N TRP A 36 6.19 5.76 1.59
CA TRP A 36 6.73 4.66 0.80
C TRP A 36 8.00 5.03 0.03
N HIS A 37 8.06 6.24 -0.53
CA HIS A 37 9.24 6.68 -1.27
C HIS A 37 10.40 7.08 -0.37
N ASN A 38 10.12 7.70 0.78
CA ASN A 38 11.16 8.32 1.59
C ASN A 38 11.67 7.43 2.72
N HIS A 39 10.85 6.51 3.23
CA HIS A 39 11.13 5.83 4.50
C HIS A 39 11.11 4.30 4.43
N ARG A 40 10.50 3.69 3.41
CA ARG A 40 10.29 2.23 3.36
C ARG A 40 11.59 1.41 3.47
N THR A 41 12.71 1.96 3.04
CA THR A 41 14.03 1.30 3.02
C THR A 41 14.73 1.33 4.39
N GLU A 42 14.22 2.12 5.32
CA GLU A 42 14.74 2.23 6.68
C GLU A 42 14.21 1.11 7.59
N PHE A 43 13.20 0.36 7.14
CA PHE A 43 12.48 -0.64 7.92
C PHE A 43 12.49 -2.02 7.27
N GLU A 44 12.32 -3.06 8.09
CA GLU A 44 11.99 -4.40 7.62
C GLU A 44 10.46 -4.51 7.45
N LEU A 45 10.00 -4.61 6.21
CA LEU A 45 8.56 -4.60 5.90
C LEU A 45 7.99 -6.00 5.79
N PHE A 46 6.82 -6.22 6.38
CA PHE A 46 6.12 -7.50 6.33
C PHE A 46 4.60 -7.34 6.22
N ILE A 47 3.96 -8.34 5.63
CA ILE A 47 2.51 -8.44 5.47
C ILE A 47 2.03 -9.82 5.92
N SER A 48 0.74 -9.95 6.23
CA SER A 48 0.16 -11.25 6.59
C SER A 48 -0.40 -11.96 5.36
N ALA A 49 -0.61 -13.27 5.47
CA ALA A 49 -1.32 -14.03 4.45
C ALA A 49 -2.76 -13.52 4.23
N LEU A 50 -3.38 -12.90 5.24
CA LEU A 50 -4.69 -12.26 5.10
C LEU A 50 -4.60 -11.03 4.19
N VAL A 51 -3.59 -10.17 4.38
CA VAL A 51 -3.35 -9.01 3.51
C VAL A 51 -3.16 -9.45 2.06
N ILE A 52 -2.40 -10.53 1.81
CA ILE A 52 -2.25 -11.12 0.47
C ILE A 52 -3.62 -11.50 -0.10
N LYS A 53 -4.44 -12.23 0.67
CA LYS A 53 -5.78 -12.65 0.26
C LYS A 53 -6.70 -11.46 -0.04
N GLU A 54 -6.60 -10.37 0.71
CA GLU A 54 -7.40 -9.16 0.51
C GLU A 54 -7.01 -8.42 -0.77
N ILE A 55 -5.72 -8.17 -0.98
CA ILE A 55 -5.25 -7.42 -2.15
C ILE A 55 -5.43 -8.19 -3.45
N SER A 56 -5.44 -9.53 -3.40
CA SER A 56 -5.72 -10.42 -4.52
C SER A 56 -7.21 -10.51 -4.89
N LYS A 57 -8.12 -10.16 -3.98
CA LYS A 57 -9.59 -10.21 -4.21
C LYS A 57 -10.18 -8.93 -4.80
N GLY A 58 -9.36 -7.90 -4.98
CA GLY A 58 -9.79 -6.64 -5.60
C GLY A 58 -10.01 -6.76 -7.11
N ASP A 59 -10.13 -5.62 -7.78
CA ASP A 59 -10.19 -5.48 -9.24
C ASP A 59 -9.02 -6.23 -9.91
N GLU A 60 -9.31 -7.16 -10.83
CA GLU A 60 -8.30 -7.98 -11.53
C GLU A 60 -7.22 -7.13 -12.22
N HIS A 61 -7.58 -5.94 -12.70
CA HIS A 61 -6.65 -5.00 -13.33
C HIS A 61 -5.72 -4.33 -12.30
N ALA A 62 -6.22 -4.08 -11.09
CA ALA A 62 -5.41 -3.54 -9.99
C ALA A 62 -4.58 -4.63 -9.29
N ALA A 63 -5.10 -5.86 -9.20
CA ALA A 63 -4.37 -7.01 -8.66
C ALA A 63 -3.13 -7.34 -9.52
N GLN A 64 -3.25 -7.26 -10.85
CA GLN A 64 -2.10 -7.43 -11.76
C GLN A 64 -1.02 -6.36 -11.60
N GLN A 65 -1.39 -5.11 -11.27
CA GLN A 65 -0.43 -4.04 -10.97
C GLN A 65 0.24 -4.21 -9.59
N ARG A 66 -0.40 -4.92 -8.64
CA ARG A 66 0.09 -5.13 -7.26
C ARG A 66 1.06 -6.29 -7.10
N ILE A 67 1.05 -7.24 -8.03
CA ILE A 67 1.82 -8.50 -7.95
C ILE A 67 3.10 -8.44 -8.81
N ARG A 68 3.40 -7.30 -9.44
CA ARG A 68 4.62 -7.12 -10.23
C ARG A 68 5.82 -6.69 -9.41
#